data_AF-A0AAE1BVP5-F1
#
_entry.id   AF-A0AAE1BVP5-F1
#
_cell.length_a   1.000
_cell.length_b   1.000
_cell.length_c   1.000
_cell.angle_alpha   90.00
_cell.angle_beta   90.00
_cell.angle_gamma   90.00
#
_symmetry.space_group_name_H-M   'P 1'
#
loop_
_entity.id
_entity.type
_entity.pdbx_description
1 polymer ?
#
loop_
_entity_poly.entity_id
_entity_poly.type
_entity_poly.pdbx_seq_one_letter_code
_entity_poly.pdbx_strand_id
1 'polypeptide(L)'
;MRGLCSNDIDLRFHEHQRLGRLCNIGRVHPRALTRVKTLKSNSFSIRGPALFNSLPRHLRALTNVTLDQFKARLDQFLQDLPDEPHLPHYYSRAPTNSIIDWLALRRADGDFTHPGEATHRDPGAQHHV
;
A
#
# COMPACT_ATOMS: atom_id res chain seq x y z
N MET A 1 -5.82 -4.86 -23.55
CA MET A 1 -7.29 -4.79 -23.46
C MET A 1 -7.65 -3.40 -22.96
N ARG A 2 -8.11 -2.50 -23.84
CA ARG A 2 -8.69 -1.21 -23.47
C ARG A 2 -10.09 -1.16 -24.08
N GLY A 3 -11.09 -0.75 -23.31
CA GLY A 3 -12.43 -0.46 -23.86
C GLY A 3 -13.33 -1.66 -24.13
N LEU A 4 -13.08 -2.82 -23.52
CA LEU A 4 -14.00 -3.97 -23.57
C LEU A 4 -15.13 -3.89 -22.53
N CYS A 5 -15.05 -2.96 -21.57
CA CYS A 5 -16.09 -2.72 -20.58
C CYS A 5 -16.11 -1.24 -20.14
N SER A 6 -17.31 -0.70 -19.86
CA SER A 6 -17.50 0.71 -19.47
C SER A 6 -16.81 1.13 -18.16
N ASN A 7 -16.26 0.19 -17.39
CA ASN A 7 -15.61 0.42 -16.10
C ASN A 7 -14.09 0.21 -16.15
N ASP A 8 -13.45 0.45 -17.30
CA ASP A 8 -11.99 0.37 -17.40
C ASP A 8 -11.37 1.58 -16.66
N ILE A 9 -10.96 1.36 -15.40
CA ILE A 9 -10.58 2.41 -14.44
C ILE A 9 -9.17 2.97 -14.73
N ASP A 10 -8.57 2.61 -15.87
CA ASP A 10 -7.24 3.03 -16.36
C ASP A 10 -6.16 2.98 -15.27
N LEU A 11 -6.15 1.90 -14.48
CA LEU A 11 -5.09 1.63 -13.52
C LEU A 11 -3.81 1.32 -14.29
N ARG A 12 -2.76 2.10 -14.04
CA ARG A 12 -1.45 1.94 -14.70
C ARG A 12 -0.39 1.71 -13.65
N PHE A 13 0.45 0.71 -13.86
CA PHE A 13 1.57 0.38 -13.00
C PHE A 13 2.89 0.84 -13.64
N HIS A 14 3.84 1.24 -12.82
CA HIS A 14 5.21 1.57 -13.24
C HIS A 14 6.21 1.07 -12.19
N GLU A 15 7.45 0.84 -12.62
CA GLU A 15 8.54 0.47 -11.72
C GLU A 15 9.28 1.72 -11.25
N HIS A 16 9.58 1.78 -9.95
CA HIS A 16 10.38 2.83 -9.34
C HIS A 16 11.63 2.22 -8.70
N GLN A 17 12.82 2.74 -9.02
CA GLN A 17 14.11 2.18 -8.57
C GLN A 17 14.15 1.80 -7.08
N ARG A 18 13.80 2.74 -6.19
CA ARG A 18 13.83 2.51 -4.73
C ARG A 18 12.60 1.80 -4.17
N LEU A 19 11.42 2.09 -4.71
CA LEU A 19 10.14 1.71 -4.11
C LEU A 19 9.54 0.44 -4.72
N GLY A 20 10.05 -0.02 -5.86
CA GLY A 20 9.52 -1.11 -6.66
C GLY A 20 8.24 -0.72 -7.43
N ARG A 21 7.38 -1.70 -7.67
CA ARG A 21 6.13 -1.58 -8.43
C ARG A 21 5.13 -0.63 -7.78
N LEU A 22 4.76 0.44 -8.45
CA LEU A 22 3.77 1.43 -8.00
C LEU A 22 2.62 1.57 -9.00
N CYS A 23 1.49 2.06 -8.52
CA CYS A 23 0.32 2.40 -9.33
C CYS A 23 0.20 3.92 -9.49
N ASN A 24 -0.17 4.39 -10.68
CA ASN A 24 -0.39 5.80 -10.94
C ASN A 24 -1.67 6.27 -10.25
N ILE A 25 -1.55 7.26 -9.37
CA ILE A 25 -2.69 7.86 -8.70
C ILE A 25 -3.29 8.92 -9.63
N GLY A 26 -4.59 8.81 -9.91
CA GLY A 26 -5.33 9.80 -10.67
C GLY A 26 -5.26 11.20 -10.03
N ARG A 27 -5.28 12.25 -10.85
CA ARG A 27 -5.26 13.64 -10.37
C ARG A 27 -6.66 14.23 -10.33
N VAL A 28 -6.93 15.01 -9.29
CA VAL A 28 -8.12 15.86 -9.21
C VAL A 28 -7.77 17.21 -9.81
N HIS A 29 -8.60 17.71 -10.73
CA HIS A 29 -8.36 19.02 -11.32
C HIS A 29 -8.49 20.13 -10.25
N PRO A 30 -7.48 21.00 -10.08
CA PRO A 30 -7.44 21.96 -8.97
C PRO A 30 -8.55 23.02 -9.04
N ARG A 31 -9.05 23.33 -10.24
CA ARG A 31 -10.17 24.27 -10.44
C ARG A 31 -11.55 23.61 -10.46
N ALA A 32 -11.64 22.29 -10.25
CA ALA A 32 -12.94 21.63 -10.17
C ALA A 32 -13.75 22.12 -8.96
N LEU A 33 -15.08 22.06 -9.06
CA LEU A 33 -15.97 22.35 -7.95
C LEU A 33 -15.68 21.42 -6.76
N THR A 34 -15.86 21.93 -5.53
CA THR A 34 -15.59 21.17 -4.30
C THR A 34 -16.29 19.82 -4.28
N ARG A 35 -17.58 19.76 -4.69
CA ARG A 35 -18.33 18.49 -4.78
C ARG A 35 -17.66 17.49 -5.74
N VAL A 36 -17.19 17.96 -6.88
CA VAL A 36 -16.51 17.13 -7.89
C VAL A 36 -15.16 16.65 -7.36
N LYS A 37 -14.41 17.52 -6.65
CA LYS A 37 -13.17 17.14 -5.98
C LYS A 37 -13.41 16.01 -4.98
N THR A 38 -14.41 16.16 -4.10
CA THR A 38 -14.77 15.12 -3.11
C THR A 38 -15.13 13.80 -3.78
N LEU A 39 -16.01 13.84 -4.80
CA LEU A 39 -16.39 12.64 -5.54
C LEU A 39 -15.19 11.95 -6.20
N LYS A 40 -14.31 12.73 -6.84
CA LYS A 40 -13.13 12.18 -7.51
C LYS A 40 -12.11 11.64 -6.51
N SER A 41 -11.83 12.36 -5.42
CA SER A 41 -10.92 11.93 -4.34
C SER A 41 -11.37 10.63 -3.67
N ASN A 42 -12.68 10.38 -3.60
CA ASN A 42 -13.24 9.16 -3.04
C ASN A 42 -13.49 8.07 -4.10
N SER A 43 -13.19 8.32 -5.37
CA SER A 43 -13.32 7.31 -6.42
C SER A 43 -12.23 6.23 -6.31
N PHE A 44 -12.55 5.03 -6.81
CA PHE A 44 -11.58 3.92 -6.85
C PHE A 44 -10.33 4.26 -7.65
N SER A 45 -10.44 5.08 -8.71
CA SER A 45 -9.30 5.55 -9.52
C SER A 45 -8.26 6.37 -8.75
N ILE A 46 -8.61 6.84 -7.53
CA ILE A 46 -7.68 7.54 -6.63
C ILE A 46 -7.37 6.67 -5.41
N ARG A 47 -8.40 6.16 -4.73
CA ARG A 47 -8.23 5.38 -3.50
C ARG A 47 -7.55 4.03 -3.72
N GLY A 48 -7.84 3.35 -4.83
CA GLY A 48 -7.23 2.05 -5.18
C GLY A 48 -5.71 2.15 -5.36
N PRO A 49 -5.21 3.01 -6.27
CA PRO A 49 -3.77 3.26 -6.42
C PRO A 49 -3.10 3.73 -5.13
N ALA A 50 -3.75 4.61 -4.37
CA ALA A 50 -3.22 5.12 -3.10
C ALA A 50 -3.06 4.00 -2.06
N LEU A 51 -4.05 3.11 -1.94
CA LEU A 51 -4.01 1.95 -1.06
C LEU A 51 -2.94 0.96 -1.51
N PHE A 52 -2.87 0.63 -2.81
CA PHE A 52 -1.82 -0.25 -3.32
C PHE A 52 -0.44 0.29 -2.96
N ASN A 53 -0.18 1.57 -3.24
CA ASN A 53 1.11 2.22 -2.97
C ASN A 53 1.43 2.39 -1.47
N SER A 54 0.44 2.31 -0.58
CA SER A 54 0.70 2.32 0.86
C SER A 54 1.28 0.99 1.36
N LEU A 55 1.04 -0.12 0.64
CA LEU A 55 1.55 -1.44 1.03
C LEU A 55 3.08 -1.54 0.96
N PRO A 56 3.68 -2.43 1.78
CA PRO A 56 5.09 -2.76 1.73
C PRO A 56 5.56 -3.20 0.34
N ARG A 57 6.84 -2.93 0.03
CA ARG A 57 7.44 -3.32 -1.26
C ARG A 57 7.35 -4.83 -1.50
N HIS A 58 7.60 -5.66 -0.48
CA HIS A 58 7.59 -7.11 -0.62
C HIS A 58 6.22 -7.64 -1.04
N LEU A 59 5.11 -7.09 -0.52
CA LEU A 59 3.75 -7.44 -0.97
C LEU A 59 3.46 -6.91 -2.38
N ARG A 60 3.84 -5.66 -2.65
CA ARG A 60 3.64 -5.06 -3.99
C ARG A 60 4.47 -5.73 -5.07
N ALA A 61 5.59 -6.37 -4.73
CA ALA A 61 6.48 -7.03 -5.68
C ALA A 61 6.11 -8.49 -5.96
N LEU A 62 5.11 -9.06 -5.28
CA LEU A 62 4.65 -10.42 -5.54
C LEU A 62 4.18 -10.56 -7.00
N THR A 63 4.81 -11.50 -7.72
CA THR A 63 4.50 -11.88 -9.10
C THR A 63 4.49 -13.40 -9.19
N ASN A 64 3.77 -13.96 -10.17
CA ASN A 64 3.66 -15.42 -10.36
C ASN A 64 3.12 -16.18 -9.13
N VAL A 65 2.32 -15.49 -8.30
CA VAL A 65 1.59 -16.09 -7.19
C VAL A 65 0.12 -16.23 -7.55
N THR A 66 -0.56 -17.22 -6.96
CA THR A 66 -2.02 -17.29 -7.08
C THR A 66 -2.67 -16.17 -6.28
N LEU A 67 -3.94 -15.89 -6.59
CA LEU A 67 -4.72 -14.92 -5.83
C LEU A 67 -4.79 -15.28 -4.34
N ASP A 68 -4.94 -16.56 -4.01
CA ASP A 68 -5.05 -17.03 -2.63
C ASP A 68 -3.74 -16.89 -1.86
N GLN A 69 -2.60 -17.13 -2.53
CA GLN A 69 -1.29 -16.86 -1.95
C GLN A 69 -1.09 -15.36 -1.66
N PHE A 70 -1.52 -14.50 -2.59
CA PHE A 70 -1.48 -13.06 -2.37
C PHE A 70 -2.36 -12.64 -1.19
N LYS A 71 -3.60 -13.15 -1.11
CA LYS A 71 -4.52 -12.88 0.01
C LYS A 71 -3.91 -13.32 1.34
N ALA A 72 -3.37 -14.54 1.44
CA ALA A 72 -2.77 -15.03 2.68
C ALA A 72 -1.61 -14.16 3.17
N ARG A 73 -0.75 -13.68 2.25
CA ARG A 73 0.35 -12.76 2.58
C ARG A 73 -0.16 -11.38 3.00
N LEU A 74 -1.21 -10.89 2.35
CA LEU A 74 -1.87 -9.65 2.74
C LEU A 74 -2.52 -9.78 4.12
N ASP A 75 -3.23 -10.87 4.40
CA ASP A 75 -3.87 -11.13 5.69
C ASP A 75 -2.84 -11.15 6.83
N GLN A 76 -1.70 -11.82 6.63
CA GLN A 76 -0.60 -11.83 7.59
C GLN A 76 -0.11 -10.40 7.91
N PHE A 77 0.00 -9.53 6.91
CA PHE A 77 0.39 -8.14 7.11
C PHE A 77 -0.70 -7.32 7.81
N LEU A 78 -1.97 -7.56 7.49
CA LEU A 78 -3.09 -6.84 8.07
C LEU A 78 -3.31 -7.20 9.54
N GLN A 79 -2.94 -8.41 9.99
CA GLN A 79 -2.98 -8.81 11.40
C GLN A 79 -2.14 -7.90 12.31
N ASP A 80 -1.09 -7.28 11.77
CA ASP A 80 -0.26 -6.36 12.55
C ASP A 80 -0.95 -4.99 12.74
N LEU A 81 -1.96 -4.64 11.93
CA LEU A 81 -2.61 -3.34 11.99
C LEU A 81 -3.76 -3.34 13.02
N PRO A 82 -3.80 -2.38 13.97
CA PRO A 82 -4.91 -2.29 14.90
C PRO A 82 -6.21 -1.90 14.19
N ASP A 83 -7.27 -2.71 14.34
CA ASP A 83 -8.63 -2.41 13.86
C ASP A 83 -9.46 -1.80 15.01
N GLU A 84 -9.05 -0.62 15.45
CA GLU A 84 -9.71 0.10 16.54
C GLU A 84 -10.69 1.12 15.96
N PRO A 85 -12.01 0.95 16.13
CA PRO A 85 -12.96 1.96 15.72
C PRO A 85 -12.74 3.24 16.53
N HIS A 86 -12.76 4.39 15.86
CA HIS A 86 -12.70 5.68 16.54
C HIS A 86 -13.92 5.87 17.44
N LEU A 87 -13.72 5.77 18.75
CA LEU A 87 -14.71 6.18 19.73
C LEU A 87 -14.56 7.67 20.03
N PRO A 88 -15.66 8.45 20.00
CA PRO A 88 -15.63 9.80 20.51
C PRO A 88 -15.04 9.80 21.93
N HIS A 89 -14.10 10.71 22.18
CA HIS A 89 -13.48 10.95 23.49
C HIS A 89 -12.45 9.88 23.93
N TYR A 90 -12.09 8.95 23.03
CA TYR A 90 -10.94 8.06 23.21
C TYR A 90 -9.77 8.50 22.35
N TYR A 91 -8.56 8.32 22.88
CA TYR A 91 -7.34 8.53 22.12
C TYR A 91 -7.19 7.40 21.09
N SER A 92 -7.02 7.77 19.83
CA SER A 92 -6.59 6.85 18.79
C SER A 92 -5.22 7.27 18.28
N ARG A 93 -4.38 6.27 18.00
CA ARG A 93 -3.04 6.52 17.47
C ARG A 93 -3.08 7.04 16.04
N ALA A 94 -4.01 6.56 15.22
CA ALA A 94 -4.16 6.98 13.83
C ALA A 94 -5.30 8.01 13.68
N PRO A 95 -5.24 8.92 12.68
CA PRO A 95 -6.32 9.88 12.42
C PRO A 95 -7.66 9.27 12.02
N THR A 96 -7.66 8.08 11.40
CA THR A 96 -8.85 7.31 11.06
C THR A 96 -8.54 5.81 11.11
N ASN A 97 -9.59 4.97 11.12
CA ASN A 97 -9.44 3.52 10.98
C ASN A 97 -9.16 3.09 9.52
N SER A 98 -8.27 3.80 8.83
CA SER A 98 -7.86 3.50 7.46
C SER A 98 -6.45 2.93 7.44
N ILE A 99 -6.24 1.86 6.66
CA ILE A 99 -4.90 1.28 6.41
C ILE A 99 -3.91 2.35 5.95
N ILE A 100 -4.33 3.31 5.11
CA ILE A 100 -3.44 4.36 4.59
C ILE A 100 -2.91 5.22 5.75
N ASP A 101 -3.76 5.56 6.71
CA ASP A 101 -3.43 6.42 7.83
C ASP A 101 -2.56 5.69 8.86
N TRP A 102 -2.91 4.44 9.18
CA TRP A 102 -2.08 3.57 10.03
C TRP A 102 -0.66 3.38 9.47
N LEU A 103 -0.55 3.17 8.15
CA LEU A 103 0.76 3.00 7.52
C LEU A 103 1.53 4.32 7.41
N ALA A 104 0.85 5.46 7.25
CA ALA A 104 1.50 6.77 7.32
C ALA A 104 2.09 7.01 8.71
N LEU A 105 1.35 6.67 9.78
CA LEU A 105 1.82 6.74 11.16
C LEU A 105 3.05 5.85 11.38
N ARG A 106 2.99 4.56 11.01
CA ARG A 106 4.14 3.64 11.14
C ARG A 106 5.39 4.13 10.43
N ARG A 107 5.24 4.74 9.26
CA ARG A 107 6.34 5.34 8.50
C ARG A 107 6.95 6.56 9.22
N ALA A 108 6.14 7.33 9.94
CA ALA A 108 6.62 8.45 10.74
C ALA A 108 7.33 7.97 12.02
N ASP A 109 6.84 6.90 12.63
CA ASP A 109 7.40 6.30 13.85
C ASP A 109 8.72 5.52 13.59
N GLY A 110 9.05 5.24 12.33
CA GLY A 110 10.29 4.54 11.94
C GLY A 110 10.26 3.01 12.16
N ASP A 111 9.16 2.46 12.63
CA ASP A 111 9.00 1.03 12.88
C ASP A 111 8.48 0.29 11.63
N PHE A 112 9.43 -0.19 10.83
CA PHE A 112 9.15 -1.12 9.72
C PHE A 112 9.84 -2.46 9.99
N THR A 113 9.77 -2.96 11.21
CA THR A 113 10.38 -4.24 11.58
C THR A 113 9.37 -5.37 11.43
N HIS A 114 9.38 -6.07 10.29
CA HIS A 114 8.71 -7.37 10.21
C HIS A 114 9.69 -8.46 10.69
N PRO A 115 9.27 -9.37 11.60
CA PRO A 115 10.11 -10.45 12.13
C PRO A 115 10.49 -11.56 11.11
N GLY A 116 10.33 -11.31 9.81
CA GLY A 116 10.66 -12.23 8.72
C GLY A 116 11.88 -11.85 7.87
N GLU A 117 12.44 -10.65 8.05
CA GLU A 117 13.73 -10.26 7.45
C GLU A 117 14.89 -10.65 8.39
N ALA A 118 14.93 -11.92 8.80
CA ALA A 118 16.17 -12.52 9.26
C ALA A 118 17.09 -12.61 8.05
N THR A 119 18.08 -11.73 8.02
CA THR A 119 19.26 -11.79 7.15
C THR A 119 19.77 -13.22 7.07
N HIS A 120 19.63 -13.85 5.91
CA HIS A 120 20.50 -14.96 5.50
C HIS A 120 21.91 -14.37 5.36
N ARG A 121 22.64 -14.26 6.47
CA ARG A 121 24.09 -14.07 6.45
C ARG A 121 24.68 -15.31 5.80
N ASP A 122 25.13 -15.17 4.57
CA ASP A 122 26.02 -16.13 3.91
C ASP A 122 27.31 -16.27 4.75
N PRO A 123 27.65 -17.45 5.27
CA PRO A 123 28.97 -17.69 5.84
C PRO A 123 29.87 -18.21 4.72
N GLY A 124 30.58 -17.32 4.02
CA GLY A 124 31.41 -17.80 2.92
C GLY A 124 32.24 -16.74 2.18
N ALA A 125 33.14 -16.06 2.88
CA ALA A 125 34.28 -15.42 2.22
C ALA A 125 35.56 -16.02 2.79
N GLN A 126 36.10 -16.99 2.06
CA GLN A 126 37.40 -17.60 2.29
C GLN A 126 38.48 -16.52 2.07
N HIS A 127 39.31 -16.26 3.10
CA HIS A 127 40.59 -15.59 2.90
C HIS A 127 41.55 -16.59 2.26
N HIS A 128 41.94 -16.32 1.02
CA HIS A 128 43.11 -16.92 0.39
C HIS A 128 44.32 -16.08 0.78
N VAL A 129 45.32 -16.73 1.37
CA VAL A 129 46.69 -16.22 1.58
C VAL A 129 47.58 -16.85 0.53
#